data_AF-A0A9D8X7D0-F1
#
_entry.id   AF-A0A9D8X7D0-F1
#
_cell.length_a   1.000
_cell.length_b   1.000
_cell.length_c   1.000
_cell.angle_alpha   90.00
_cell.angle_beta   90.00
_cell.angle_gamma   90.00
#
_symmetry.space_group_name_H-M   'P 1'
#
loop_
_entity.id
_entity.type
_entity.pdbx_description
1 polymer ?
#
loop_
_entity_poly.entity_id
_entity_poly.type
_entity_poly.pdbx_seq_one_letter_code
_entity_poly.pdbx_strand_id
1 'polypeptide(L)'
;MTLREKRIQENLGLVHSCANRFKGRGVEYDDLFQAGCVGLIKAVDGFDESLGYVFSTYAVPAILGEIKRIFRDGGAVKISRLI
;
A
#
# COMPACT_ATOMS: atom_id res chain seq x y z
N MET A 1 -6.36 -14.47 18.00
CA MET A 1 -6.23 -13.82 16.68
C MET A 1 -7.46 -12.95 16.45
N THR A 2 -7.28 -11.64 16.33
CA THR A 2 -8.37 -10.66 16.18
C THR A 2 -8.88 -10.61 14.74
N LEU A 3 -10.11 -10.13 14.53
CA LEU A 3 -10.69 -9.93 13.20
C LEU A 3 -9.83 -8.99 12.33
N ARG A 4 -9.25 -7.98 12.97
CA ARG A 4 -8.30 -7.04 12.35
C ARG A 4 -7.07 -7.74 11.80
N GLU A 5 -6.40 -8.55 12.61
CA GLU A 5 -5.20 -9.29 12.19
C GLU A 5 -5.51 -10.25 11.04
N LYS A 6 -6.68 -10.92 11.09
CA LYS A 6 -7.13 -11.79 10.01
C LYS A 6 -7.29 -11.04 8.70
N ARG A 7 -7.99 -9.89 8.71
CA ARG A 7 -8.16 -9.04 7.52
C ARG A 7 -6.83 -8.56 6.96
N ILE A 8 -5.87 -8.20 7.81
CA ILE A 8 -4.53 -7.80 7.38
C ILE A 8 -3.84 -8.98 6.67
N GLN A 9 -3.81 -10.16 7.30
CA GLN A 9 -3.14 -11.34 6.74
C GLN A 9 -3.74 -11.80 5.41
N GLU A 10 -5.06 -11.80 5.28
CA GLU A 10 -5.76 -12.18 4.04
C GLU A 10 -5.45 -11.24 2.87
N ASN A 11 -5.07 -9.99 3.15
CA ASN A 11 -4.83 -8.96 2.14
C ASN A 11 -3.33 -8.65 1.90
N LEU A 12 -2.39 -9.41 2.49
CA LEU A 12 -0.95 -9.22 2.24
C LEU A 12 -0.59 -9.41 0.75
N GLY A 13 -1.28 -10.30 0.04
CA GLY A 13 -1.10 -10.49 -1.41
C GLY A 13 -1.37 -9.22 -2.23
N LEU A 14 -2.28 -8.36 -1.75
CA LEU A 14 -2.56 -7.07 -2.38
C LEU A 14 -1.37 -6.11 -2.25
N VAL A 15 -0.70 -6.13 -1.09
CA VAL A 15 0.50 -5.33 -0.84
C VAL A 15 1.63 -5.79 -1.75
N HIS A 16 1.88 -7.10 -1.85
CA HIS A 16 2.89 -7.64 -2.77
C HIS A 16 2.64 -7.19 -4.21
N SER A 17 1.39 -7.26 -4.67
CA SER A 17 0.98 -6.83 -6.01
C SER A 17 1.24 -5.34 -6.25
N CYS A 18 0.97 -4.49 -5.25
CA CYS A 18 1.24 -3.06 -5.34
C CYS A 18 2.75 -2.75 -5.33
N ALA A 19 3.50 -3.32 -4.38
CA ALA A 19 4.93 -3.09 -4.22
C ALA A 19 5.75 -3.58 -5.43
N ASN A 20 5.35 -4.69 -6.05
CA ASN A 20 6.01 -5.22 -7.25
C ASN A 20 6.08 -4.20 -8.40
N ARG A 21 5.12 -3.28 -8.50
CA ARG A 21 5.09 -2.24 -9.54
C ARG A 21 6.19 -1.18 -9.39
N PHE A 22 6.85 -1.13 -8.24
CA PHE A 22 7.90 -0.16 -7.90
C PHE A 22 9.28 -0.79 -7.77
N LYS A 23 9.43 -2.09 -8.03
CA LYS A 23 10.74 -2.77 -8.07
C LYS A 23 11.68 -2.07 -9.07
N GLY A 24 12.97 -2.03 -8.74
CA GLY A 24 14.01 -1.45 -9.59
C GLY A 24 14.03 0.08 -9.64
N ARG A 25 13.33 0.77 -8.73
CA ARG A 25 13.31 2.25 -8.65
C ARG A 25 14.26 2.84 -7.60
N GLY A 26 15.29 2.11 -7.21
CA GLY A 26 16.29 2.56 -6.22
C GLY A 26 15.84 2.45 -4.76
N VAL A 27 14.77 1.69 -4.48
CA VAL A 27 14.31 1.34 -3.13
C VAL A 27 14.20 -0.18 -3.06
N GLU A 28 14.66 -0.76 -1.95
CA GLU A 28 14.62 -2.20 -1.73
C GLU A 28 13.18 -2.70 -1.63
N TYR A 29 12.95 -3.94 -2.07
CA TYR A 29 11.60 -4.50 -2.09
C TYR A 29 10.98 -4.59 -0.70
N ASP A 30 11.77 -4.97 0.31
CA ASP A 30 11.30 -5.08 1.68
C ASP A 30 10.84 -3.73 2.24
N ASP A 31 11.50 -2.63 1.89
CA ASP A 31 11.07 -1.27 2.28
C ASP A 31 9.76 -0.89 1.60
N LEU A 32 9.60 -1.20 0.31
CA LEU A 32 8.35 -0.98 -0.44
C LEU A 32 7.21 -1.82 0.16
N PHE A 33 7.49 -3.07 0.51
CA PHE A 33 6.52 -3.96 1.11
C PHE A 33 6.10 -3.49 2.51
N GLN A 34 7.06 -3.12 3.36
CA GLN A 34 6.78 -2.60 4.70
C GLN A 34 5.95 -1.31 4.66
N ALA A 35 6.31 -0.35 3.80
CA ALA A 35 5.50 0.86 3.64
C ALA A 35 4.09 0.53 3.12
N GLY A 36 3.99 -0.41 2.18
CA GLY A 36 2.70 -0.91 1.71
C GLY A 36 1.87 -1.55 2.83
N CYS A 37 2.48 -2.31 3.73
CA CYS A 37 1.83 -2.89 4.90
C CYS A 37 1.29 -1.83 5.86
N VAL A 38 2.00 -0.73 6.07
CA VAL A 38 1.49 0.43 6.83
C VAL A 38 0.22 0.99 6.17
N GLY A 39 0.21 1.09 4.85
CA GLY A 39 -0.97 1.55 4.09
C GLY A 39 -2.15 0.59 4.22
N LEU A 40 -1.89 -0.73 4.18
CA LEU A 40 -2.91 -1.74 4.39
C LEU A 40 -3.50 -1.66 5.80
N ILE A 41 -2.67 -1.50 6.83
CA ILE A 41 -3.12 -1.39 8.23
C ILE A 41 -4.06 -0.19 8.38
N LYS A 42 -3.66 0.98 7.88
CA LYS A 42 -4.51 2.17 7.87
C LYS A 42 -5.82 1.94 7.11
N ALA A 43 -5.76 1.21 6.00
CA ALA A 43 -6.95 0.88 5.23
C ALA A 43 -7.89 -0.05 6.00
N VAL A 44 -7.38 -1.08 6.70
CA VAL A 44 -8.19 -1.95 7.55
C VAL A 44 -8.83 -1.18 8.70
N ASP A 45 -8.08 -0.25 9.31
CA ASP A 45 -8.56 0.54 10.45
C ASP A 45 -9.58 1.62 10.04
N GLY A 46 -9.54 2.12 8.80
CA GLY A 46 -10.40 3.19 8.30
C GLY A 46 -11.52 2.74 7.35
N PHE A 47 -11.62 1.44 7.02
CA PHE A 47 -12.61 0.96 6.06
C PHE A 47 -13.98 0.78 6.71
N ASP A 48 -15.00 1.37 6.08
CA ASP A 48 -16.39 1.25 6.48
C ASP A 48 -17.18 0.43 5.44
N GLU A 49 -17.62 -0.76 5.86
CA GLU A 49 -18.40 -1.69 5.04
C GLU A 49 -19.81 -1.18 4.74
N SER A 50 -20.34 -0.25 5.53
CA SER A 50 -21.68 0.32 5.32
C SER A 50 -21.77 1.18 4.07
N LEU A 51 -20.63 1.65 3.54
CA LEU A 51 -20.55 2.44 2.32
C LEU A 51 -20.70 1.60 1.03
N GLY A 52 -20.74 0.27 1.13
CA GLY A 52 -21.00 -0.63 0.00
C GLY A 52 -19.85 -0.79 -1.00
N TYR A 53 -18.66 -0.28 -0.68
CA TYR A 53 -17.47 -0.46 -1.51
C TYR A 53 -16.74 -1.77 -1.20
N VAL A 54 -16.07 -2.34 -2.21
CA VAL A 54 -15.13 -3.44 -1.99
C VAL A 54 -13.84 -2.92 -1.34
N PHE A 55 -13.32 -3.67 -0.36
CA PHE A 55 -12.14 -3.29 0.42
C PHE A 55 -10.92 -2.94 -0.45
N SER A 56 -10.65 -3.71 -1.50
CA SER A 56 -9.52 -3.49 -2.40
C SER A 56 -9.54 -2.11 -3.06
N THR A 57 -10.72 -1.57 -3.39
CA THR A 57 -10.87 -0.22 -3.95
C THR A 57 -10.41 0.85 -2.97
N TYR A 58 -10.64 0.65 -1.67
CA TYR A 58 -10.18 1.56 -0.62
C TYR A 58 -8.70 1.35 -0.26
N ALA A 59 -8.25 0.09 -0.18
CA ALA A 59 -6.92 -0.27 0.27
C ALA A 59 -5.82 0.07 -0.74
N VAL A 60 -6.04 -0.15 -2.04
CA VAL A 60 -5.04 0.11 -3.09
C VAL A 60 -4.51 1.55 -3.07
N PRO A 61 -5.34 2.62 -3.09
CA PRO A 61 -4.81 3.98 -3.05
C PRO A 61 -4.06 4.30 -1.74
N ALA A 62 -4.48 3.74 -0.60
CA ALA A 62 -3.77 3.89 0.68
C ALA A 62 -2.38 3.23 0.65
N ILE A 63 -2.29 1.98 0.18
CA ILE A 63 -1.04 1.24 0.02
C ILE A 63 -0.08 1.98 -0.93
N LEU A 64 -0.58 2.39 -2.10
CA LEU A 64 0.22 3.12 -3.08
C LEU A 64 0.67 4.50 -2.55
N GLY A 65 -0.14 5.15 -1.73
CA GLY A 65 0.17 6.43 -1.10
C GLY A 65 1.39 6.34 -0.17
N GLU A 66 1.43 5.31 0.68
CA GLU A 66 2.58 5.06 1.57
C GLU A 66 3.83 4.68 0.78
N ILE A 67 3.71 3.80 -0.22
CA ILE A 67 4.84 3.42 -1.09
C ILE A 67 5.41 4.66 -1.81
N LYS A 68 4.54 5.50 -2.39
CA LYS A 68 4.96 6.74 -3.07
C LYS A 68 5.55 7.77 -2.10
N ARG A 69 5.26 7.70 -0.80
CA ARG A 69 5.84 8.60 0.20
C ARG A 69 7.34 8.36 0.34
N ILE A 70 7.81 7.11 0.29
CA ILE A 70 9.25 6.79 0.32
C ILE A 70 10.02 7.57 -0.75
N PHE A 71 9.50 7.60 -1.97
CA PHE A 71 10.14 8.31 -3.09
C PHE A 71 10.08 9.84 -2.98
N ARG A 72 9.17 10.40 -2.18
CA ARG A 72 9.10 11.85 -1.92
C ARG A 72 10.05 12.28 -0.82
N ASP A 73 10.11 11.49 0.25
CA ASP A 73 10.90 11.80 1.45
C ASP A 73 12.39 11.47 1.24
N GLY A 74 12.70 10.45 0.42
CA GLY A 74 14.07 10.06 0.06
C GLY A 74 14.78 10.97 -0.96
N GLY A 75 14.15 12.08 -1.35
CA GLY A 75 14.73 13.12 -2.18
C GLY A 75 14.17 13.13 -3.60
N ALA A 76 13.42 14.18 -3.93
CA ALA A 76 13.26 14.83 -5.25
C ALA A 76 13.29 13.97 -6.54
N VAL A 77 13.01 12.67 -6.53
CA VAL A 77 12.91 11.89 -7.77
C VAL A 77 11.59 12.26 -8.42
N LYS A 78 11.66 13.21 -9.36
CA LYS A 78 10.61 13.47 -10.34
C LYS A 78 10.32 12.17 -11.08
N ILE A 79 9.31 11.43 -10.63
CA ILE A 79 8.70 10.40 -11.45
C ILE A 79 7.94 11.16 -12.53
N SER A 80 8.58 11.39 -13.68
CA SER A 80 7.90 11.94 -14.85
C SER A 80 6.68 11.05 -15.12
N ARG A 81 5.50 11.67 -15.12
CA ARG A 81 4.26 11.01 -15.50
C ARG A 81 4.41 10.67 -16.99
N LEU A 82 4.66 9.41 -17.31
CA LEU A 82 4.46 8.90 -18.66
C LEU A 82 2.95 8.98 -18.92
N ILE A 83 2.56 10.01 -19.66
CA ILE A 83 1.25 10.17 -20.29
C ILE A 83 1.22 9.32 -21.56
#